data_AF-J9BLU3-F1
#
_entry.id   AF-J9BLU3-F1
#
_cell.length_a   1.000
_cell.length_b   1.000
_cell.length_c   1.000
_cell.angle_alpha   90.00
_cell.angle_beta   90.00
_cell.angle_gamma   90.00
#
_symmetry.space_group_name_H-M   'P 1'
#
loop_
_entity.id
_entity.type
_entity.pdbx_description
1 polymer ?
#
loop_
_entity_poly.entity_id
_entity_poly.type
_entity_poly.pdbx_seq_one_letter_code
_entity_poly.pdbx_strand_id
1 'polypeptide(L)'
;MNVMAKKKLLSTALLATGAVNFHEHNNVREDFSADDSPSRYEYAVTEDFFRNFGSPFHVVVAMKAADGGSLLRPKYLDKVIETEDYLQSKLSVPFDGRQITYSDFCESYCETSDVVSIFLNMYREVQIRKKGNVKLTYPSMDVFGNRIYLANNIFQVELNNKSHIIEGCRMIAINFQAIQKNASSVEIMNRWEHEVFIFSESTKNDSLIRVYATSEGLVSKEVRRTGLQALPFITVSFVAVLLFTVITSLKKDPITSKPWEAAFGVFCPILSLVASFGLLFWCNFPFLPIVCVIPFLVLAIGVDDVFIFLHCYHQTDPKLPVEERIGKMLAEAGPSITITSLTNFLSFAISIFTPTPAIQIFSAYISVAVVFDYTYQIFLYSAILTFGAHREKNVCMHSFHRSVKTQSDISGTLEELMNNFVDLWVNIAMSNITRIIVACFMIVYCIVAVHGVMQIKVGLTSEKLFSYDSPLLPFVKLQTEIIFKEGGQ
;
A
#
# COMPACT_ATOMS: atom_id res chain seq x y z
N MET A 1 4.09 -39.99 7.17
CA MET A 1 3.71 -38.63 7.64
C MET A 1 3.47 -38.71 9.14
N ASN A 2 4.40 -38.18 9.95
CA ASN A 2 4.30 -38.20 11.41
C ASN A 2 2.93 -37.66 11.86
N VAL A 3 2.35 -38.27 12.90
CA VAL A 3 1.06 -37.87 13.49
C VAL A 3 1.05 -36.37 13.80
N MET A 4 2.20 -35.81 14.19
CA MET A 4 2.38 -34.39 14.49
C MET A 4 2.24 -33.49 13.25
N ALA A 5 2.81 -33.85 12.10
CA ALA A 5 2.67 -33.10 10.85
C ALA A 5 1.22 -33.12 10.33
N LYS A 6 0.53 -34.27 10.43
CA LYS A 6 -0.90 -34.36 10.11
C LYS A 6 -1.74 -33.45 11.00
N LYS A 7 -1.48 -33.45 12.30
CA LYS A 7 -2.16 -32.59 13.27
C LYS A 7 -1.93 -31.11 12.99
N LYS A 8 -0.73 -30.71 12.55
CA LYS A 8 -0.42 -29.32 12.21
C LYS A 8 -1.14 -28.87 10.94
N LEU A 9 -1.13 -29.66 9.87
CA LEU A 9 -1.92 -29.36 8.67
C LEU A 9 -3.43 -29.30 8.96
N LEU A 10 -3.94 -30.18 9.82
CA LEU A 10 -5.33 -30.12 10.27
C LEU A 10 -5.60 -28.84 11.09
N SER A 11 -4.65 -28.42 11.95
CA SER A 11 -4.78 -27.16 12.68
C SER A 11 -4.74 -25.94 11.75
N THR A 12 -3.92 -25.96 10.68
CA THR A 12 -3.94 -24.93 9.64
C THR A 12 -5.31 -24.85 8.97
N ALA A 13 -5.89 -26.00 8.61
CA ALA A 13 -7.21 -26.04 7.98
C ALA A 13 -8.32 -25.52 8.93
N LEU A 14 -8.21 -25.80 10.23
CA LEU A 14 -9.12 -25.28 11.24
C LEU A 14 -8.97 -23.76 11.41
N LEU A 15 -7.75 -23.24 11.48
CA LEU A 15 -7.50 -21.80 11.55
C LEU A 15 -7.95 -21.07 10.28
N ALA A 16 -7.81 -21.71 9.11
CA ALA A 16 -8.26 -21.14 7.83
C ALA A 16 -9.78 -20.90 7.79
N THR A 17 -10.58 -21.59 8.61
CA THR A 17 -12.02 -21.31 8.73
C THR A 17 -12.31 -19.90 9.25
N GLY A 18 -11.34 -19.23 9.87
CA GLY A 18 -11.47 -17.84 10.28
C GLY A 18 -11.66 -16.86 9.13
N ALA A 19 -11.37 -17.25 7.89
CA ALA A 19 -11.70 -16.47 6.70
C ALA A 19 -13.21 -16.14 6.58
N VAL A 20 -14.10 -16.84 7.29
CA VAL A 20 -15.53 -16.50 7.38
C VAL A 20 -15.78 -15.14 8.04
N ASN A 21 -14.92 -14.73 8.98
CA ASN A 21 -15.01 -13.43 9.67
C ASN A 21 -14.19 -12.32 8.97
N PHE A 22 -13.79 -12.55 7.71
CA PHE A 22 -13.08 -11.56 6.92
C PHE A 22 -13.93 -10.30 6.76
N HIS A 23 -13.39 -9.16 7.18
CA HIS A 23 -13.94 -7.85 6.90
C HIS A 23 -12.80 -6.89 6.52
N GLU A 24 -13.01 -6.16 5.43
CA GLU A 24 -12.08 -5.17 4.93
C GLU A 24 -12.38 -3.81 5.58
N HIS A 25 -11.36 -3.17 6.16
CA HIS A 25 -11.43 -1.78 6.60
C HIS A 25 -10.58 -0.94 5.66
N ASN A 26 -11.16 0.11 5.10
CA ASN A 26 -10.51 0.97 4.12
C ASN A 26 -10.93 2.42 4.32
N ASN A 27 -10.36 3.06 5.34
CA ASN A 27 -10.60 4.46 5.64
C ASN A 27 -9.26 5.18 5.80
N VAL A 28 -8.83 5.85 4.73
CA VAL A 28 -7.51 6.53 4.69
C VAL A 28 -7.40 7.64 5.75
N ARG A 29 -8.51 8.24 6.18
CA ARG A 29 -8.51 9.30 7.19
C ARG A 29 -8.12 8.74 8.56
N GLU A 30 -8.73 7.62 8.92
CA GLU A 30 -8.62 7.01 10.24
C GLU A 30 -7.38 6.11 10.36
N ASP A 31 -7.11 5.31 9.32
CA ASP A 31 -6.06 4.29 9.35
C ASP A 31 -4.65 4.93 9.42
N PHE A 32 -4.49 6.16 8.91
CA PHE A 32 -3.21 6.88 8.87
C PHE A 32 -3.09 8.00 9.91
N SER A 33 -4.15 8.26 10.69
CA SER A 33 -4.11 9.20 11.82
C SER A 33 -3.71 8.48 13.11
N ALA A 34 -2.84 9.09 13.91
CA ALA A 34 -2.46 8.54 15.20
C ALA A 34 -3.66 8.45 16.16
N ASP A 35 -3.83 7.32 16.85
CA ASP A 35 -4.97 7.07 17.75
C ASP A 35 -5.04 8.05 18.93
N ASP A 36 -3.89 8.52 19.40
CA ASP A 36 -3.74 9.47 20.48
C ASP A 36 -3.69 10.93 20.01
N SER A 37 -3.99 11.20 18.74
CA SER A 37 -3.89 12.56 18.21
C SER A 37 -5.01 13.47 18.74
N PRO A 38 -4.71 14.76 19.01
CA PRO A 38 -5.73 15.76 19.33
C PRO A 38 -6.80 15.88 18.24
N SER A 39 -6.42 15.69 16.97
CA SER A 39 -7.36 15.72 15.84
C SER A 39 -8.38 14.58 15.87
N ARG A 40 -8.05 13.40 16.39
CA ARG A 40 -9.05 12.33 16.59
C ARG A 40 -10.04 12.69 17.68
N TYR A 41 -9.58 13.30 18.77
CA TYR A 41 -10.48 13.81 19.80
C TYR A 41 -11.39 14.92 19.28
N GLU A 42 -10.85 15.90 18.56
CA GLU A 42 -11.62 16.97 17.91
C GLU A 42 -12.66 16.42 16.93
N TYR A 43 -12.28 15.41 16.14
CA TYR A 43 -13.19 14.73 15.23
C TYR A 43 -14.30 13.99 15.97
N ALA A 44 -13.97 13.24 17.03
CA ALA A 44 -14.97 12.54 17.84
C ALA A 44 -15.95 13.51 18.52
N VAL A 45 -15.47 14.65 19.03
CA VAL A 45 -16.33 15.71 19.59
C VAL A 45 -17.22 16.31 18.51
N THR A 46 -16.67 16.52 17.30
CA THR A 46 -17.43 17.01 16.14
C THR A 46 -18.52 16.00 15.75
N GLU A 47 -18.19 14.72 15.67
CA GLU A 47 -19.12 13.64 15.36
C GLU A 47 -20.21 13.53 16.43
N ASP A 48 -19.87 13.61 17.72
CA ASP A 48 -20.85 13.59 18.81
C ASP A 48 -21.77 14.82 18.78
N PHE A 49 -21.25 16.00 18.45
CA PHE A 49 -22.05 17.21 18.26
C PHE A 49 -23.00 17.07 17.06
N PHE A 50 -22.52 16.50 15.96
CA PHE A 50 -23.28 16.28 14.73
C PHE A 50 -24.00 14.93 14.68
N ARG A 51 -24.04 14.15 15.77
CA ARG A 51 -24.55 12.78 15.78
C ARG A 51 -26.02 12.68 15.36
N ASN A 52 -26.81 13.72 15.63
CA ASN A 52 -28.20 13.83 15.19
C ASN A 52 -28.32 14.25 13.71
N PHE A 53 -27.27 14.84 13.15
CA PHE A 53 -27.22 15.33 11.77
C PHE A 53 -26.62 14.30 10.81
N GLY A 54 -25.66 13.46 11.25
CA GLY A 54 -24.98 12.43 10.46
C GLY A 54 -23.48 12.74 10.21
N SER A 55 -22.78 11.88 9.47
CA SER A 55 -21.35 12.08 9.14
C SER A 55 -21.16 13.03 7.94
N PRO A 56 -20.11 13.86 7.92
CA PRO A 56 -19.88 14.79 6.82
C PRO A 56 -19.44 14.06 5.54
N PHE A 57 -20.03 14.43 4.41
CA PHE A 57 -19.63 14.03 3.07
C PHE A 57 -19.02 15.23 2.34
N HIS A 58 -17.88 15.04 1.70
CA HIS A 58 -17.16 16.12 1.02
C HIS A 58 -16.53 15.63 -0.29
N VAL A 59 -16.82 16.38 -1.36
CA VAL A 59 -16.24 16.19 -2.70
C VAL A 59 -15.71 17.53 -3.18
N VAL A 60 -14.45 17.56 -3.59
CA VAL A 60 -13.82 18.75 -4.17
C VAL A 60 -13.72 18.57 -5.67
N VAL A 61 -14.26 19.53 -6.41
CA VAL A 61 -14.15 19.57 -7.87
C VAL A 61 -13.37 20.83 -8.25
N ALA A 62 -12.19 20.69 -8.86
CA ALA A 62 -11.47 21.83 -9.42
C ALA A 62 -11.51 21.85 -10.93
N MET A 63 -11.59 23.05 -11.47
CA MET A 63 -11.61 23.36 -12.89
C MET A 63 -10.36 24.17 -13.23
N LYS A 64 -9.72 23.84 -14.34
CA LYS A 64 -8.58 24.57 -14.89
C LYS A 64 -8.76 24.78 -16.38
N ALA A 65 -8.31 25.92 -16.90
CA ALA A 65 -8.32 26.15 -18.35
C ALA A 65 -7.35 25.18 -19.05
N ALA A 66 -7.78 24.58 -20.16
CA ALA A 66 -6.98 23.60 -20.90
C ALA A 66 -5.67 24.19 -21.47
N ASP A 67 -5.66 25.49 -21.75
CA ASP A 67 -4.50 26.25 -22.24
C ASP A 67 -3.66 26.89 -21.12
N GLY A 68 -4.02 26.68 -19.85
CA GLY A 68 -3.33 27.25 -18.69
C GLY A 68 -3.56 28.75 -18.45
N GLY A 69 -4.45 29.39 -19.22
CA GLY A 69 -4.83 30.79 -19.06
C GLY A 69 -5.91 31.02 -17.99
N SER A 70 -6.48 32.23 -17.97
CA SER A 70 -7.56 32.59 -17.05
C SER A 70 -8.90 31.93 -17.44
N LEU A 71 -9.64 31.41 -16.46
CA LEU A 71 -11.01 30.89 -16.60
C LEU A 71 -12.05 32.00 -16.75
N LEU A 72 -11.73 33.24 -16.39
CA LEU A 72 -12.66 34.37 -16.44
C LEU A 72 -12.86 34.96 -17.84
N ARG A 73 -12.21 34.39 -18.86
CA ARG A 73 -12.43 34.75 -20.27
C ARG A 73 -13.86 34.38 -20.68
N PRO A 74 -14.57 35.17 -21.51
CA PRO A 74 -15.99 34.97 -21.78
C PRO A 74 -16.40 33.54 -22.15
N LYS A 75 -15.70 32.91 -23.12
CA LYS A 75 -15.98 31.53 -23.55
C LYS A 75 -15.72 30.48 -22.45
N TYR A 76 -14.69 30.68 -21.65
CA TYR A 76 -14.32 29.75 -20.57
C TYR A 76 -15.25 29.93 -19.38
N LEU A 77 -15.58 31.18 -19.04
CA LEU A 77 -16.51 31.53 -17.98
C LEU A 77 -17.89 30.92 -18.24
N ASP A 78 -18.39 31.03 -19.47
CA ASP A 78 -19.66 30.42 -19.84
C ASP A 78 -19.64 28.89 -19.69
N LYS A 79 -18.51 28.25 -20.04
CA LYS A 79 -18.33 26.80 -19.86
C LYS A 79 -18.22 26.39 -18.39
N VAL A 80 -17.54 27.18 -17.57
CA VAL A 80 -17.44 26.95 -16.11
C VAL A 80 -18.82 27.05 -15.46
N ILE A 81 -19.61 28.07 -15.80
CA ILE A 81 -20.98 28.23 -15.29
C ILE A 81 -21.88 27.07 -15.75
N GLU A 82 -21.78 26.64 -17.01
CA GLU A 82 -22.53 25.47 -17.49
C GLU A 82 -22.14 24.19 -16.74
N THR A 83 -20.86 24.02 -16.45
CA THR A 83 -20.33 22.84 -15.76
C THR A 83 -20.74 22.81 -14.30
N GLU A 84 -20.72 23.96 -13.63
CA GLU A 84 -21.16 24.12 -12.26
C GLU A 84 -22.67 23.84 -12.11
N ASP A 85 -23.50 24.45 -12.96
CA ASP A 85 -24.94 24.16 -13.01
C ASP A 85 -25.21 22.67 -13.31
N TYR A 86 -24.42 22.06 -14.21
CA TYR A 86 -24.54 20.63 -14.49
C TYR A 86 -24.27 19.77 -13.25
N LEU A 87 -23.18 20.02 -12.52
CA LEU A 87 -22.82 19.26 -11.32
C LEU A 87 -23.84 19.43 -10.19
N GLN A 88 -24.41 20.62 -10.03
CA GLN A 88 -25.33 20.93 -8.94
C GLN A 88 -26.77 20.47 -9.22
N SER A 89 -27.30 20.72 -10.43
CA SER A 89 -28.73 20.61 -10.72
C SER A 89 -29.11 19.55 -11.77
N LYS A 90 -28.18 19.09 -12.61
CA LYS A 90 -28.50 18.16 -13.73
C LYS A 90 -27.90 16.77 -13.57
N LEU A 91 -26.74 16.65 -12.93
CA LEU A 91 -26.10 15.38 -12.67
C LEU A 91 -26.95 14.59 -11.69
N SER A 92 -27.65 13.58 -12.21
CA SER A 92 -28.60 12.79 -11.45
C SER A 92 -28.19 11.33 -11.36
N VAL A 93 -28.52 10.73 -10.23
CA VAL A 93 -28.27 9.32 -9.94
C VAL A 93 -29.60 8.60 -9.78
N PRO A 94 -29.79 7.44 -10.43
CA PRO A 94 -30.98 6.64 -10.25
C PRO A 94 -30.95 5.93 -8.88
N PHE A 95 -31.95 6.18 -8.05
CA PHE A 95 -32.18 5.51 -6.77
C PHE A 95 -33.67 5.32 -6.52
N ASP A 96 -34.10 4.09 -6.24
CA ASP A 96 -35.51 3.71 -6.01
C ASP A 96 -36.50 4.26 -7.07
N GLY A 97 -36.09 4.23 -8.35
CA GLY A 97 -36.91 4.70 -9.47
C GLY A 97 -37.04 6.23 -9.59
N ARG A 98 -36.32 7.00 -8.77
CA ARG A 98 -36.20 8.46 -8.86
C ARG A 98 -34.79 8.85 -9.30
N GLN A 99 -34.70 9.98 -9.98
CA GLN A 99 -33.43 10.63 -10.31
C GLN A 99 -33.15 11.66 -9.22
N ILE A 100 -32.06 11.47 -8.48
CA ILE A 100 -31.67 12.34 -7.36
C ILE A 100 -30.45 13.16 -7.78
N THR A 101 -30.50 14.47 -7.60
CA THR A 101 -29.40 15.39 -7.89
C THR A 101 -28.75 15.90 -6.59
N TYR A 102 -27.62 16.61 -6.70
CA TYR A 102 -26.97 17.20 -5.52
C TYR A 102 -27.88 18.18 -4.77
N SER A 103 -28.66 18.99 -5.50
CA SER A 103 -29.64 19.91 -4.91
C SER A 103 -30.69 19.23 -4.03
N ASP A 104 -30.96 17.94 -4.23
CA ASP A 104 -31.94 17.20 -3.44
C ASP A 104 -31.39 16.76 -2.07
N PHE A 105 -30.07 16.63 -1.91
CA PHE A 105 -29.44 16.10 -0.69
C PHE A 105 -28.41 17.01 -0.02
N CYS A 106 -28.05 18.16 -0.61
CA CYS A 106 -27.11 19.13 -0.04
C CYS A 106 -27.61 19.79 1.26
N GLU A 107 -28.93 19.79 1.50
CA GLU A 107 -29.58 20.46 2.64
C GLU A 107 -29.11 21.92 2.80
N SER A 108 -28.61 22.33 3.97
CA SER A 108 -28.11 23.68 4.23
C SER A 108 -26.75 23.98 3.59
N TYR A 109 -26.04 22.96 3.10
CA TYR A 109 -24.71 23.13 2.51
C TYR A 109 -24.76 23.52 1.03
N CYS A 110 -25.95 23.61 0.41
CA CYS A 110 -26.06 24.18 -0.93
C CYS A 110 -25.53 25.63 -0.99
N GLU A 111 -25.66 26.40 0.10
CA GLU A 111 -25.18 27.79 0.16
C GLU A 111 -23.65 27.90 0.01
N THR A 112 -22.89 26.90 0.44
CA THR A 112 -21.43 26.94 0.34
C THR A 112 -20.95 26.68 -1.09
N SER A 113 -21.64 25.81 -1.84
CA SER A 113 -21.42 25.62 -3.28
C SER A 113 -21.85 26.85 -4.09
N ASP A 114 -22.91 27.55 -3.68
CA ASP A 114 -23.45 28.71 -4.39
C ASP A 114 -22.50 29.93 -4.38
N VAL A 115 -21.52 29.98 -3.47
CA VAL A 115 -20.51 31.06 -3.45
C VAL A 115 -19.82 31.21 -4.81
N VAL A 116 -19.52 30.09 -5.46
CA VAL A 116 -18.85 30.07 -6.78
C VAL A 116 -19.82 30.54 -7.87
N SER A 117 -21.06 30.06 -7.87
CA SER A 117 -22.07 30.47 -8.84
C SER A 117 -22.40 31.97 -8.75
N ILE A 118 -22.51 32.51 -7.53
CA ILE A 118 -22.71 33.94 -7.26
C ILE A 118 -21.54 34.75 -7.83
N PHE A 119 -20.30 34.34 -7.53
CA PHE A 119 -19.12 35.04 -8.03
C PHE A 119 -19.05 35.04 -9.56
N LEU A 120 -19.23 33.88 -10.20
CA LEU A 120 -19.15 33.73 -11.65
C LEU A 120 -20.22 34.56 -12.37
N ASN A 121 -21.45 34.54 -11.88
CA ASN A 121 -22.55 35.32 -12.44
C ASN A 121 -22.36 36.83 -12.23
N MET A 122 -21.90 37.25 -11.05
CA MET A 122 -21.58 38.66 -10.78
C MET A 122 -20.42 39.16 -11.64
N TYR A 123 -19.38 38.34 -11.84
CA TYR A 123 -18.28 38.68 -12.72
C TYR A 123 -18.75 38.85 -14.18
N ARG A 124 -19.63 37.96 -14.66
CA ARG A 124 -20.24 38.07 -16.00
C ARG A 124 -21.04 39.36 -16.16
N GLU A 125 -21.84 39.74 -15.17
CA GLU A 125 -22.64 40.98 -15.24
C GLU A 125 -21.75 42.24 -15.19
N VAL A 126 -20.84 42.31 -14.23
CA VAL A 126 -20.05 43.53 -13.97
C VAL A 126 -18.96 43.74 -15.02
N GLN A 127 -18.15 42.72 -15.30
CA GLN A 127 -16.96 42.89 -16.14
C GLN A 127 -17.23 42.67 -17.62
N ILE A 128 -18.07 41.69 -17.96
CA ILE A 128 -18.35 41.34 -19.37
C ILE A 128 -19.52 42.15 -19.92
N ARG A 129 -20.66 42.16 -19.21
CA ARG A 129 -21.86 42.90 -19.64
C ARG A 129 -21.81 44.39 -19.27
N LYS A 130 -20.81 44.81 -18.48
CA LYS A 130 -20.65 46.18 -17.96
C LYS A 130 -21.91 46.70 -17.25
N LYS A 131 -22.61 45.80 -16.55
CA LYS A 131 -23.82 46.07 -15.77
C LYS A 131 -23.53 45.95 -14.29
N GLY A 132 -23.80 47.02 -13.55
CA GLY A 132 -23.62 47.09 -12.10
C GLY A 132 -22.24 47.61 -11.67
N ASN A 133 -22.21 48.28 -10.52
CA ASN A 133 -21.00 48.90 -9.94
C ASN A 133 -20.57 48.17 -8.66
N VAL A 134 -20.37 46.85 -8.73
CA VAL A 134 -19.89 46.06 -7.60
C VAL A 134 -18.38 45.85 -7.75
N LYS A 135 -17.61 46.14 -6.70
CA LYS A 135 -16.17 45.90 -6.68
C LYS A 135 -15.90 44.46 -6.26
N LEU A 136 -15.51 43.62 -7.22
CA LEU A 136 -15.13 42.22 -6.98
C LEU A 136 -13.66 42.17 -6.52
N THR A 137 -13.45 42.27 -5.21
CA THR A 137 -12.12 42.23 -4.58
C THR A 137 -11.75 40.84 -4.06
N TYR A 138 -10.45 40.60 -3.87
CA TYR A 138 -9.89 39.39 -3.24
C TYR A 138 -9.18 39.76 -1.92
N PRO A 139 -9.24 38.95 -0.84
CA PRO A 139 -9.77 37.57 -0.73
C PRO A 139 -11.27 37.46 -0.44
N SER A 140 -11.95 38.59 -0.23
CA SER A 140 -13.40 38.63 0.02
C SER A 140 -14.07 39.69 -0.85
N MET A 141 -15.28 39.39 -1.33
CA MET A 141 -16.15 40.33 -2.03
C MET A 141 -17.32 40.76 -1.14
N ASP A 142 -17.81 41.98 -1.34
CA ASP A 142 -19.02 42.49 -0.69
C ASP A 142 -20.14 42.55 -1.72
N VAL A 143 -21.17 41.74 -1.51
CA VAL A 143 -22.33 41.63 -2.39
C VAL A 143 -23.58 41.80 -1.54
N PHE A 144 -24.34 42.87 -1.81
CA PHE A 144 -25.56 43.22 -1.08
C PHE A 144 -25.39 43.37 0.45
N GLY A 145 -24.22 43.81 0.92
CA GLY A 145 -23.93 44.00 2.35
C GLY A 145 -23.46 42.73 3.06
N ASN A 146 -23.36 41.61 2.34
CA ASN A 146 -22.81 40.36 2.83
C ASN A 146 -21.36 40.20 2.34
N ARG A 147 -20.45 39.93 3.27
CA ARG A 147 -19.04 39.66 2.98
C ARG A 147 -18.85 38.17 2.66
N ILE A 148 -18.52 37.86 1.42
CA ILE A 148 -18.32 36.50 0.93
C ILE A 148 -16.82 36.24 0.78
N TYR A 149 -16.32 35.15 1.36
CA TYR A 149 -14.92 34.75 1.28
C TYR A 149 -14.66 33.87 0.06
N LEU A 150 -13.73 34.29 -0.81
CA LEU A 150 -13.47 33.64 -2.11
C LEU A 150 -12.18 32.80 -2.12
N ALA A 151 -11.27 33.00 -1.17
CA ALA A 151 -9.96 32.33 -1.20
C ALA A 151 -10.03 30.81 -0.99
N ASN A 152 -11.16 30.28 -0.51
CA ASN A 152 -11.38 28.83 -0.44
C ASN A 152 -11.76 28.19 -1.78
N ASN A 153 -12.15 29.00 -2.77
CA ASN A 153 -12.74 28.50 -4.02
C ASN A 153 -12.01 28.99 -5.28
N ILE A 154 -11.22 30.07 -5.21
CA ILE A 154 -10.54 30.64 -6.38
C ILE A 154 -9.04 30.72 -6.11
N PHE A 155 -8.25 30.16 -7.01
CA PHE A 155 -6.80 30.03 -6.87
C PHE A 155 -6.05 30.63 -8.06
N GLN A 156 -4.78 31.01 -7.81
CA GLN A 156 -3.91 31.68 -8.79
C GLN A 156 -4.59 32.93 -9.37
N VAL A 157 -5.01 33.82 -8.47
CA VAL A 157 -5.76 35.04 -8.81
C VAL A 157 -4.81 36.11 -9.35
N GLU A 158 -5.15 36.65 -10.52
CA GLU A 158 -4.49 37.81 -11.11
C GLU A 158 -5.26 39.06 -10.68
N LEU A 159 -4.59 39.93 -9.91
CA LEU A 159 -5.19 41.12 -9.33
C LEU A 159 -4.64 42.38 -9.98
N ASN A 160 -5.49 43.39 -10.09
CA ASN A 160 -5.04 44.73 -10.42
C ASN A 160 -4.24 45.32 -9.24
N ASN A 161 -2.99 45.71 -9.50
CA ASN A 161 -2.05 46.22 -8.49
C ASN A 161 -2.56 47.41 -7.67
N LYS A 162 -3.53 48.19 -8.15
CA LYS A 162 -4.03 49.39 -7.45
C LYS A 162 -5.38 49.18 -6.77
N SER A 163 -6.28 48.45 -7.41
CA SER A 163 -7.68 48.34 -6.98
C SER A 163 -7.99 47.04 -6.25
N HIS A 164 -7.06 46.07 -6.24
CA HIS A 164 -7.27 44.71 -5.73
C HIS A 164 -8.50 44.01 -6.34
N ILE A 165 -8.91 44.46 -7.53
CA ILE A 165 -9.99 43.85 -8.30
C ILE A 165 -9.45 42.62 -9.01
N ILE A 166 -10.26 41.58 -9.05
CA ILE A 166 -9.96 40.33 -9.75
C ILE A 166 -10.01 40.56 -11.26
N GLU A 167 -8.87 40.42 -11.94
CA GLU A 167 -8.76 40.49 -13.40
C GLU A 167 -8.83 39.08 -14.02
N GLY A 168 -8.25 38.09 -13.36
CA GLY A 168 -8.21 36.72 -13.82
C GLY A 168 -8.09 35.71 -12.68
N CYS A 169 -8.42 34.45 -12.96
CA CYS A 169 -8.06 33.32 -12.10
C CYS A 169 -7.81 32.11 -12.98
N ARG A 170 -6.82 31.28 -12.63
CA ARG A 170 -6.47 30.11 -13.44
C ARG A 170 -7.16 28.83 -12.98
N MET A 171 -7.64 28.81 -11.74
CA MET A 171 -8.28 27.65 -11.14
C MET A 171 -9.43 28.07 -10.24
N ILE A 172 -10.50 27.30 -10.30
CA ILE A 172 -11.67 27.43 -9.43
C ILE A 172 -11.97 26.05 -8.86
N ALA A 173 -12.07 25.92 -7.54
CA ALA A 173 -12.53 24.72 -6.87
C ALA A 173 -13.90 24.95 -6.24
N ILE A 174 -14.75 23.94 -6.30
CA ILE A 174 -16.06 23.89 -5.69
C ILE A 174 -16.03 22.79 -4.65
N ASN A 175 -16.45 23.14 -3.44
CA ASN A 175 -16.61 22.22 -2.33
C ASN A 175 -18.07 21.79 -2.25
N PHE A 176 -18.35 20.56 -2.64
CA PHE A 176 -19.67 19.94 -2.45
C PHE A 176 -19.68 19.25 -1.08
N GLN A 177 -20.61 19.67 -0.23
CA GLN A 177 -20.74 19.20 1.14
C GLN A 177 -22.17 18.68 1.37
N ALA A 178 -22.30 17.56 2.05
CA ALA A 178 -23.60 17.02 2.46
C ALA A 178 -23.45 16.23 3.76
N ILE A 179 -24.56 15.73 4.29
CA ILE A 179 -24.55 14.93 5.52
C ILE A 179 -25.12 13.53 5.28
N GLN A 180 -24.33 12.52 5.63
CA GLN A 180 -24.69 11.11 5.58
C GLN A 180 -25.47 10.71 6.85
N LYS A 181 -26.80 10.70 6.74
CA LYS A 181 -27.70 10.33 7.84
C LYS A 181 -27.92 8.82 7.96
N ASN A 182 -28.21 8.18 6.83
CA ASN A 182 -28.65 6.81 6.74
C ASN A 182 -27.82 6.03 5.72
N ALA A 183 -27.85 4.70 5.80
CA ALA A 183 -27.21 3.83 4.81
C ALA A 183 -27.67 4.10 3.37
N SER A 184 -28.94 4.49 3.17
CA SER A 184 -29.47 4.91 1.87
C SER A 184 -28.81 6.19 1.36
N SER A 185 -28.61 7.19 2.23
CA SER A 185 -27.94 8.45 1.89
C SER A 185 -26.48 8.21 1.51
N VAL A 186 -25.78 7.34 2.24
CA VAL A 186 -24.40 6.93 1.93
C VAL A 186 -24.31 6.32 0.53
N GLU A 187 -25.22 5.42 0.18
CA GLU A 187 -25.25 4.80 -1.15
C GLU A 187 -25.51 5.82 -2.27
N ILE A 188 -26.47 6.73 -2.08
CA ILE A 188 -26.77 7.80 -3.04
C ILE A 188 -25.54 8.69 -3.26
N MET A 189 -24.91 9.15 -2.17
CA MET A 189 -23.75 10.03 -2.22
C MET A 189 -22.53 9.34 -2.84
N ASN A 190 -22.31 8.06 -2.54
CA ASN A 190 -21.23 7.27 -3.15
C ASN A 190 -21.41 7.07 -4.66
N ARG A 191 -22.65 6.90 -5.13
CA ARG A 191 -22.96 6.84 -6.56
C ARG A 191 -22.78 8.20 -7.23
N TRP A 192 -23.24 9.27 -6.58
CA TRP A 192 -23.06 10.63 -7.12
C TRP A 192 -21.59 11.01 -7.20
N GLU A 193 -20.78 10.72 -6.16
CA GLU A 193 -19.32 10.84 -6.17
C GLU A 193 -18.70 10.12 -7.38
N HIS A 194 -19.17 8.89 -7.65
CA HIS A 194 -18.66 8.12 -8.77
C HIS A 194 -19.01 8.74 -10.13
N GLU A 195 -20.23 9.24 -10.30
CA GLU A 195 -20.65 9.94 -11.52
C GLU A 195 -19.89 11.27 -11.72
N VAL A 196 -19.64 12.02 -10.64
CA VAL A 196 -18.78 13.22 -10.68
C VAL A 196 -17.37 12.85 -11.13
N PHE A 197 -16.83 11.74 -10.64
CA PHE A 197 -15.53 11.25 -11.08
C PHE A 197 -15.52 10.85 -12.57
N ILE A 198 -16.54 10.13 -13.06
CA ILE A 198 -16.70 9.76 -14.48
C ILE A 198 -16.80 11.02 -15.34
N PHE A 199 -17.62 11.98 -14.92
CA PHE A 199 -17.74 13.26 -15.61
C PHE A 199 -16.40 13.99 -15.66
N SER A 200 -15.66 14.04 -14.55
CA SER A 200 -14.33 14.62 -14.52
C SER A 200 -13.45 13.96 -15.58
N GLU A 201 -13.42 12.63 -15.68
CA GLU A 201 -12.60 11.91 -16.66
C GLU A 201 -13.02 12.17 -18.11
N SER A 202 -14.32 12.37 -18.38
CA SER A 202 -14.83 12.72 -19.71
C SER A 202 -14.27 14.04 -20.24
N THR A 203 -13.90 14.97 -19.35
CA THR A 203 -13.35 16.29 -19.72
C THR A 203 -11.85 16.26 -20.06
N LYS A 204 -11.18 15.10 -20.05
CA LYS A 204 -9.76 14.97 -20.40
C LYS A 204 -9.41 15.54 -21.78
N ASN A 205 -10.33 15.36 -22.74
CA ASN A 205 -10.16 15.76 -24.13
C ASN A 205 -10.94 17.04 -24.49
N ASP A 206 -11.53 17.73 -23.50
CA ASP A 206 -12.22 18.99 -23.78
C ASP A 206 -11.20 20.09 -24.12
N SER A 207 -11.50 20.84 -25.17
CA SER A 207 -10.67 21.93 -25.68
C SER A 207 -10.66 23.17 -24.78
N LEU A 208 -11.67 23.34 -23.91
CA LEU A 208 -11.83 24.55 -23.10
C LEU A 208 -11.36 24.35 -21.66
N ILE A 209 -11.96 23.42 -20.92
CA ILE A 209 -11.68 23.25 -19.50
C ILE A 209 -11.37 21.80 -19.17
N ARG A 210 -10.50 21.61 -18.19
CA ARG A 210 -10.22 20.30 -17.58
C ARG A 210 -10.80 20.31 -16.18
N VAL A 211 -11.71 19.37 -15.91
CA VAL A 211 -12.35 19.17 -14.61
C VAL A 211 -11.65 18.03 -13.87
N TYR A 212 -11.41 18.23 -12.60
CA TYR A 212 -10.82 17.25 -11.70
C TYR A 212 -11.70 17.09 -10.48
N ALA A 213 -11.86 15.87 -10.01
CA ALA A 213 -12.63 15.56 -8.80
C ALA A 213 -11.80 14.73 -7.82
N THR A 214 -11.95 15.01 -6.53
CA THR A 214 -11.44 14.15 -5.45
C THR A 214 -12.44 14.08 -4.31
N SER A 215 -12.35 13.01 -3.53
CA SER A 215 -13.02 12.84 -2.26
C SER A 215 -12.24 11.83 -1.40
N GLU A 216 -12.55 11.77 -0.11
CA GLU A 216 -11.99 10.76 0.79
C GLU A 216 -12.32 9.33 0.32
N GLY A 217 -13.53 9.12 -0.22
CA GLY A 217 -13.98 7.85 -0.79
C GLY A 217 -13.20 7.46 -2.06
N LEU A 218 -12.96 8.41 -2.97
CA LEU A 218 -12.18 8.17 -4.19
C LEU A 218 -10.72 7.83 -3.88
N VAL A 219 -10.10 8.57 -2.95
CA VAL A 219 -8.74 8.30 -2.48
C VAL A 219 -8.64 6.90 -1.86
N SER A 220 -9.59 6.53 -1.00
CA SER A 220 -9.62 5.20 -0.36
C SER A 220 -9.82 4.08 -1.39
N LYS A 221 -10.69 4.28 -2.40
CA LYS A 221 -10.85 3.33 -3.52
C LYS A 221 -9.57 3.18 -4.34
N GLU A 222 -8.82 4.25 -4.54
CA GLU A 222 -7.59 4.22 -5.33
C GLU A 222 -6.41 3.56 -4.60
N VAL A 223 -6.29 3.76 -3.29
CA VAL A 223 -5.34 3.03 -2.45
C VAL A 223 -5.64 1.53 -2.49
N ARG A 224 -6.93 1.16 -2.34
CA ARG A 224 -7.38 -0.23 -2.48
C ARG A 224 -7.08 -0.81 -3.86
N ARG A 225 -7.33 -0.06 -4.94
CA ARG A 225 -7.00 -0.47 -6.32
C ARG A 225 -5.52 -0.80 -6.45
N THR A 226 -4.66 0.04 -5.88
CA THR A 226 -3.20 -0.16 -5.89
C THR A 226 -2.82 -1.45 -5.16
N GLY A 227 -3.44 -1.74 -4.01
CA GLY A 227 -3.25 -3.02 -3.30
C GLY A 227 -3.71 -4.24 -4.12
N LEU A 228 -4.88 -4.16 -4.77
CA LEU A 228 -5.39 -5.25 -5.61
C LEU A 228 -4.53 -5.48 -6.86
N GLN A 229 -3.96 -4.42 -7.44
CA GLN A 229 -3.01 -4.51 -8.55
C GLN A 229 -1.70 -5.18 -8.15
N ALA A 230 -1.32 -5.15 -6.87
CA ALA A 230 -0.13 -5.83 -6.35
C ALA A 230 -0.31 -7.36 -6.25
N LEU A 231 -1.54 -7.86 -6.03
CA LEU A 231 -1.83 -9.29 -5.83
C LEU A 231 -1.30 -10.23 -6.92
N PRO A 232 -1.46 -9.98 -8.24
CA PRO A 232 -0.91 -10.88 -9.26
C PRO A 232 0.62 -10.99 -9.19
N PHE A 233 1.33 -9.94 -8.79
CA PHE A 233 2.79 -9.98 -8.67
C PHE A 233 3.26 -10.94 -7.57
N ILE A 234 2.47 -11.16 -6.52
CA ILE A 234 2.76 -12.15 -5.48
C ILE A 234 2.87 -13.55 -6.09
N THR A 235 1.97 -13.89 -7.03
CA THR A 235 2.00 -15.19 -7.71
C THR A 235 3.25 -15.34 -8.59
N VAL A 236 3.66 -14.28 -9.28
CA VAL A 236 4.89 -14.25 -10.10
C VAL A 236 6.11 -14.42 -9.21
N SER A 237 6.20 -13.66 -8.10
CA SER A 237 7.28 -13.78 -7.13
C SER A 237 7.35 -15.17 -6.51
N PHE A 238 6.21 -15.77 -6.17
CA PHE A 238 6.16 -17.13 -5.64
C PHE A 238 6.70 -18.15 -6.64
N VAL A 239 6.26 -18.11 -7.89
CA VAL A 239 6.76 -19.02 -8.94
C VAL A 239 8.26 -18.81 -9.16
N ALA A 240 8.74 -17.57 -9.18
CA ALA A 240 10.16 -17.27 -9.33
C ALA A 240 11.00 -17.83 -8.18
N VAL A 241 10.57 -17.64 -6.93
CA VAL A 241 11.25 -18.15 -5.74
C VAL A 241 11.19 -19.68 -5.68
N LEU A 242 10.06 -20.29 -6.05
CA LEU A 242 9.92 -21.74 -6.15
C LEU A 242 10.87 -22.32 -7.20
N LEU A 243 10.95 -21.73 -8.39
CA LEU A 243 11.88 -22.17 -9.43
C LEU A 243 13.33 -22.00 -8.96
N PHE A 244 13.66 -20.85 -8.38
CA PHE A 244 15.00 -20.55 -7.88
C PHE A 244 15.44 -21.57 -6.80
N THR A 245 14.61 -21.81 -5.78
CA THR A 245 14.89 -22.76 -4.70
C THR A 245 15.00 -24.21 -5.20
N VAL A 246 14.14 -24.63 -6.13
CA VAL A 246 14.22 -25.97 -6.73
C VAL A 246 15.50 -26.12 -7.55
N ILE A 247 15.81 -25.16 -8.44
CA ILE A 247 17.00 -25.20 -9.30
C ILE A 247 18.28 -25.23 -8.47
N THR A 248 18.38 -24.38 -7.45
CA THR A 248 19.55 -24.32 -6.56
C THR A 248 19.68 -25.54 -5.65
N SER A 249 18.60 -26.27 -5.39
CA SER A 249 18.62 -27.53 -4.64
C SER A 249 19.00 -28.76 -5.50
N LEU A 250 19.02 -28.63 -6.83
CA LEU A 250 19.48 -29.70 -7.71
C LEU A 250 20.99 -29.90 -7.56
N LYS A 251 21.38 -31.13 -7.24
CA LYS A 251 22.77 -31.57 -7.17
C LYS A 251 23.07 -32.56 -8.28
N LYS A 252 24.36 -32.82 -8.50
CA LYS A 252 24.83 -33.77 -9.52
C LYS A 252 24.31 -35.18 -9.29
N ASP A 253 24.31 -35.64 -8.03
CA ASP A 253 23.75 -36.94 -7.69
C ASP A 253 22.23 -36.80 -7.54
N PRO A 254 21.43 -37.50 -8.37
CA PRO A 254 19.97 -37.42 -8.29
C PRO A 254 19.42 -37.94 -6.95
N ILE A 255 20.21 -38.74 -6.24
CA ILE A 255 19.87 -39.33 -4.94
C ILE A 255 20.04 -38.32 -3.80
N THR A 256 21.05 -37.44 -3.88
CA THR A 256 21.32 -36.41 -2.86
C THR A 256 20.57 -35.11 -3.14
N SER A 257 20.12 -34.91 -4.38
CA SER A 257 19.25 -33.81 -4.78
C SER A 257 17.93 -33.82 -4.01
N LYS A 258 17.48 -32.66 -3.53
CA LYS A 258 16.24 -32.53 -2.75
C LYS A 258 15.24 -31.51 -3.31
N PRO A 259 14.91 -31.56 -4.62
CA PRO A 259 14.04 -30.58 -5.26
C PRO A 259 12.62 -30.57 -4.67
N TRP A 260 12.11 -31.72 -4.22
CA TRP A 260 10.76 -31.82 -3.67
C TRP A 260 10.70 -31.24 -2.26
N GLU A 261 11.72 -31.51 -1.46
CA GLU A 261 11.85 -30.96 -0.11
C GLU A 261 12.02 -29.44 -0.18
N ALA A 262 12.88 -28.94 -1.08
CA ALA A 262 13.01 -27.50 -1.34
C ALA A 262 11.67 -26.87 -1.75
N ALA A 263 10.94 -27.49 -2.70
CA ALA A 263 9.63 -27.01 -3.12
C ALA A 263 8.65 -26.94 -1.95
N PHE A 264 8.55 -28.01 -1.15
CA PHE A 264 7.70 -28.01 0.04
C PHE A 264 8.14 -27.00 1.12
N GLY A 265 9.43 -26.70 1.20
CA GLY A 265 9.95 -25.62 2.03
C GLY A 265 9.33 -24.27 1.69
N VAL A 266 9.20 -23.94 0.39
CA VAL A 266 8.56 -22.69 -0.07
C VAL A 266 7.06 -22.66 0.22
N PHE A 267 6.40 -23.82 0.33
CA PHE A 267 4.99 -23.88 0.73
C PHE A 267 4.77 -23.66 2.24
N CYS A 268 5.79 -23.88 3.09
CA CYS A 268 5.67 -23.69 4.54
C CYS A 268 5.30 -22.25 4.93
N PRO A 269 5.95 -21.20 4.39
CA PRO A 269 5.56 -19.81 4.62
C PRO A 269 4.15 -19.46 4.14
N ILE A 270 3.66 -20.11 3.07
CA ILE A 270 2.28 -19.91 2.62
C ILE A 270 1.29 -20.51 3.61
N LEU A 271 1.58 -21.72 4.11
CA LEU A 271 0.75 -22.35 5.14
C LEU A 271 0.75 -21.53 6.43
N SER A 272 1.87 -20.93 6.81
CA SER A 272 1.96 -20.07 8.00
C SER A 272 1.14 -18.78 7.84
N LEU A 273 1.13 -18.18 6.64
CA LEU A 273 0.25 -17.05 6.30
C LEU A 273 -1.23 -17.41 6.41
N VAL A 274 -1.64 -18.57 5.88
CA VAL A 274 -3.03 -19.03 5.97
C VAL A 274 -3.44 -19.24 7.43
N ALA A 275 -2.56 -19.82 8.25
CA ALA A 275 -2.81 -20.03 9.68
C ALA A 275 -2.88 -18.71 10.46
N SER A 276 -1.95 -17.78 10.21
CA SER A 276 -1.87 -16.51 10.94
C SER A 276 -3.02 -15.58 10.58
N PHE A 277 -3.34 -15.44 9.29
CA PHE A 277 -4.45 -14.60 8.84
C PHE A 277 -5.77 -15.18 9.32
N GLY A 278 -5.94 -16.51 9.23
CA GLY A 278 -7.12 -17.20 9.76
C GLY A 278 -7.32 -16.97 11.27
N LEU A 279 -6.26 -17.03 12.07
CA LEU A 279 -6.32 -16.73 13.50
C LEU A 279 -6.72 -15.27 13.75
N LEU A 280 -6.14 -14.33 13.01
CA LEU A 280 -6.43 -12.90 13.17
C LEU A 280 -7.86 -12.56 12.78
N PHE A 281 -8.39 -13.18 11.72
CA PHE A 281 -9.80 -13.04 11.35
C PHE A 281 -10.73 -13.62 12.42
N TRP A 282 -10.36 -14.72 13.09
CA TRP A 282 -11.09 -15.21 14.27
C TRP A 282 -11.10 -14.22 15.43
N CYS A 283 -10.00 -13.50 15.63
CA CYS A 283 -9.91 -12.42 16.62
C CYS A 283 -10.60 -11.12 16.16
N ASN A 284 -11.31 -11.12 15.03
CA ASN A 284 -11.95 -9.94 14.42
C ASN A 284 -10.96 -8.80 14.11
N PHE A 285 -9.73 -9.11 13.70
CA PHE A 285 -8.82 -8.08 13.17
C PHE A 285 -9.24 -7.66 11.75
N PRO A 286 -9.33 -6.35 11.45
CA PRO A 286 -9.67 -5.87 10.13
C PRO A 286 -8.55 -6.13 9.12
N PHE A 287 -8.93 -6.29 7.85
CA PHE A 287 -7.99 -6.37 6.73
C PHE A 287 -7.86 -5.02 6.04
N LEU A 288 -6.65 -4.44 6.02
CA LEU A 288 -6.35 -3.19 5.32
C LEU A 288 -5.62 -3.46 3.99
N PRO A 289 -5.77 -2.59 2.97
CA PRO A 289 -5.06 -2.76 1.69
C PRO A 289 -3.54 -2.92 1.82
N ILE A 290 -2.89 -2.30 2.81
CA ILE A 290 -1.44 -2.42 3.06
C ILE A 290 -1.00 -3.84 3.46
N VAL A 291 -1.91 -4.65 4.03
CA VAL A 291 -1.67 -6.04 4.43
C VAL A 291 -1.39 -6.94 3.22
N CYS A 292 -1.79 -6.51 2.01
CA CYS A 292 -1.53 -7.25 0.76
C CYS A 292 -0.04 -7.48 0.47
N VAL A 293 0.88 -6.70 1.06
CA VAL A 293 2.33 -6.84 0.88
C VAL A 293 2.94 -7.91 1.81
N ILE A 294 2.26 -8.27 2.91
CA ILE A 294 2.78 -9.19 3.93
C ILE A 294 3.14 -10.58 3.36
N PRO A 295 2.35 -11.20 2.47
CA PRO A 295 2.71 -12.49 1.89
C PRO A 295 4.09 -12.50 1.23
N PHE A 296 4.47 -11.41 0.56
CA PHE A 296 5.79 -11.29 -0.06
C PHE A 296 6.92 -11.22 0.98
N LEU A 297 6.71 -10.44 2.05
CA LEU A 297 7.70 -10.29 3.13
C LEU A 297 7.91 -11.60 3.89
N VAL A 298 6.84 -12.29 4.26
CA VAL A 298 6.92 -13.56 4.99
C VAL A 298 7.50 -14.67 4.12
N LEU A 299 7.17 -14.70 2.82
CA LEU A 299 7.80 -15.63 1.88
C LEU A 299 9.32 -15.40 1.81
N ALA A 300 9.78 -14.15 1.77
CA ALA A 300 11.21 -13.84 1.73
C ALA A 300 11.93 -14.26 3.02
N ILE A 301 11.33 -14.00 4.19
CA ILE A 301 11.88 -14.44 5.48
C ILE A 301 11.95 -15.97 5.53
N GLY A 302 10.85 -16.66 5.25
CA GLY A 302 10.77 -18.09 5.48
C GLY A 302 11.54 -18.95 4.46
N VAL A 303 11.79 -18.44 3.25
CA VAL A 303 12.62 -19.15 2.26
C VAL A 303 14.11 -19.10 2.60
N ASP A 304 14.57 -18.05 3.29
CA ASP A 304 15.96 -17.99 3.78
C ASP A 304 16.27 -19.17 4.72
N ASP A 305 15.35 -19.45 5.65
CA ASP A 305 15.49 -20.55 6.59
C ASP A 305 15.49 -21.93 5.90
N VAL A 306 14.72 -22.09 4.81
CA VAL A 306 14.71 -23.31 3.98
C VAL A 306 16.11 -23.60 3.43
N PHE A 307 16.84 -22.57 3.01
CA PHE A 307 18.21 -22.71 2.52
C PHE A 307 19.18 -23.08 3.63
N ILE A 308 19.09 -22.45 4.80
CA ILE A 308 19.93 -22.77 5.97
C ILE A 308 19.73 -24.24 6.35
N PHE A 309 18.49 -24.70 6.43
CA PHE A 309 18.17 -26.09 6.73
C PHE A 309 18.74 -27.07 5.70
N LEU A 310 18.58 -26.80 4.40
CA LEU A 310 19.14 -27.66 3.35
C LEU A 310 20.66 -27.69 3.41
N HIS A 311 21.29 -26.53 3.63
CA HIS A 311 22.74 -26.41 3.73
C HIS A 311 23.29 -27.24 4.89
N CYS A 312 22.77 -27.04 6.10
CA CYS A 312 23.18 -27.82 7.28
C CYS A 312 22.87 -29.30 7.11
N TYR A 313 21.74 -29.67 6.50
CA TYR A 313 21.43 -31.07 6.17
C TYR A 313 22.49 -31.69 5.24
N HIS A 314 22.98 -30.95 4.26
CA HIS A 314 24.00 -31.45 3.35
C HIS A 314 25.39 -31.57 3.99
N GLN A 315 25.68 -30.81 5.04
CA GLN A 315 26.94 -30.95 5.80
C GLN A 315 26.95 -32.18 6.73
N THR A 316 25.79 -32.73 7.08
CA THR A 316 25.72 -33.93 7.92
C THR A 316 26.24 -35.18 7.22
N ASP A 317 26.88 -36.09 7.98
CA ASP A 317 27.39 -37.36 7.46
C ASP A 317 26.24 -38.26 6.93
N PRO A 318 26.25 -38.64 5.64
CA PRO A 318 25.23 -39.51 5.04
C PRO A 318 25.14 -40.92 5.65
N LYS A 319 26.17 -41.38 6.37
CA LYS A 319 26.23 -42.72 6.98
C LYS A 319 25.43 -42.84 8.26
N LEU A 320 25.08 -41.71 8.88
CA LEU A 320 24.35 -41.69 10.14
C LEU A 320 22.90 -42.14 9.95
N PRO A 321 22.26 -42.71 10.99
CA PRO A 321 20.83 -42.97 10.95
C PRO A 321 20.05 -41.66 10.75
N VAL A 322 18.88 -41.76 10.12
CA VAL A 322 18.11 -40.58 9.66
C VAL A 322 17.77 -39.65 10.84
N GLU A 323 17.43 -40.24 11.98
CA GLU A 323 17.06 -39.54 13.21
C GLU A 323 18.23 -38.71 13.74
N GLU A 324 19.43 -39.28 13.77
CA GLU A 324 20.64 -38.58 14.22
C GLU A 324 21.08 -37.53 13.20
N ARG A 325 20.90 -37.79 11.91
CA ARG A 325 21.20 -36.85 10.82
C ARG A 325 20.32 -35.59 10.92
N ILE A 326 19.01 -35.76 11.09
CA ILE A 326 18.08 -34.65 11.29
C ILE A 326 18.34 -33.95 12.63
N GLY A 327 18.67 -34.69 13.69
CA GLY A 327 19.04 -34.12 14.98
C GLY A 327 20.29 -33.23 14.92
N LYS A 328 21.35 -33.67 14.24
CA LYS A 328 22.57 -32.87 14.03
C LYS A 328 22.32 -31.63 13.17
N MET A 329 21.51 -31.78 12.11
CA MET A 329 21.10 -30.64 11.29
C MET A 329 20.32 -29.60 12.12
N LEU A 330 19.39 -30.04 12.97
CA LEU A 330 18.64 -29.15 13.87
C LEU A 330 19.52 -28.52 14.95
N ALA A 331 20.52 -29.24 15.45
CA ALA A 331 21.46 -28.71 16.43
C ALA A 331 22.32 -27.56 15.86
N GLU A 332 22.66 -27.63 14.57
CA GLU A 332 23.46 -26.62 13.87
C GLU A 332 22.60 -25.45 13.36
N ALA A 333 21.52 -25.74 12.63
CA ALA A 333 20.66 -24.73 12.01
C ALA A 333 19.69 -24.06 13.00
N GLY A 334 19.17 -24.82 13.97
CA GLY A 334 18.10 -24.41 14.86
C GLY A 334 18.41 -23.15 15.69
N PRO A 335 19.60 -23.02 16.31
CA PRO A 335 19.95 -21.80 17.05
C PRO A 335 19.96 -20.55 16.16
N SER A 336 20.53 -20.63 14.96
CA SER A 336 20.59 -19.51 14.02
C SER A 336 19.18 -19.05 13.61
N ILE A 337 18.32 -19.99 13.18
CA ILE A 337 16.94 -19.72 12.75
C ILE A 337 16.07 -19.21 13.91
N THR A 338 16.30 -19.70 15.13
CA THR A 338 15.57 -19.24 16.32
C THR A 338 15.95 -17.80 16.66
N ILE A 339 17.23 -17.43 16.55
CA ILE A 339 17.69 -16.06 16.80
C ILE A 339 17.09 -15.11 15.76
N THR A 340 17.19 -15.44 14.47
CA THR A 340 16.64 -14.60 13.38
C THR A 340 15.13 -14.42 13.53
N SER A 341 14.38 -15.51 13.71
CA SER A 341 12.93 -15.49 13.92
C SER A 341 12.51 -14.69 15.15
N LEU A 342 13.22 -14.86 16.28
CA LEU A 342 12.95 -14.12 17.51
C LEU A 342 13.23 -12.61 17.32
N THR A 343 14.33 -12.25 16.65
CA THR A 343 14.62 -10.84 16.36
C THR A 343 13.59 -10.21 15.43
N ASN A 344 13.10 -10.94 14.42
CA ASN A 344 12.02 -10.49 13.54
C ASN A 344 10.72 -10.29 14.32
N PHE A 345 10.33 -11.28 15.14
CA PHE A 345 9.15 -11.17 16.00
C PHE A 345 9.24 -9.96 16.93
N LEU A 346 10.35 -9.78 17.64
CA LEU A 346 10.53 -8.64 18.56
C LEU A 346 10.50 -7.30 17.82
N SER A 347 11.14 -7.20 16.65
CA SER A 347 11.14 -5.97 15.84
C SER A 347 9.72 -5.58 15.45
N PHE A 348 8.93 -6.54 14.93
CA PHE A 348 7.54 -6.26 14.54
C PHE A 348 6.62 -6.08 15.75
N ALA A 349 6.86 -6.80 16.85
CA ALA A 349 6.08 -6.62 18.08
C ALA A 349 6.29 -5.23 18.69
N ILE A 350 7.50 -4.68 18.64
CA ILE A 350 7.77 -3.30 19.05
C ILE A 350 7.03 -2.31 18.13
N SER A 351 6.97 -2.59 16.82
CA SER A 351 6.25 -1.74 15.86
C SER A 351 4.73 -1.66 16.11
N ILE A 352 4.13 -2.61 16.83
CA ILE A 352 2.72 -2.57 17.23
C ILE A 352 2.44 -1.38 18.17
N PHE A 353 3.42 -0.86 18.91
CA PHE A 353 3.23 0.30 19.78
C PHE A 353 3.26 1.65 19.04
N THR A 354 3.39 1.64 17.72
CA THR A 354 3.31 2.86 16.90
C THR A 354 1.88 3.43 16.97
N PRO A 355 1.67 4.74 17.16
CA PRO A 355 0.32 5.29 17.34
C PRO A 355 -0.55 5.24 16.07
N THR A 356 0.02 4.95 14.89
CA THR A 356 -0.71 4.89 13.61
C THR A 356 -1.37 3.50 13.38
N PRO A 357 -2.70 3.39 13.32
CA PRO A 357 -3.43 2.12 13.22
C PRO A 357 -3.01 1.23 12.06
N ALA A 358 -2.80 1.79 10.87
CA ALA A 358 -2.36 1.02 9.70
C ALA A 358 -1.05 0.28 9.97
N ILE A 359 -0.12 0.92 10.69
CA ILE A 359 1.17 0.33 11.06
C ILE A 359 1.00 -0.70 12.18
N GLN A 360 0.13 -0.43 13.16
CA GLN A 360 -0.17 -1.40 14.24
C GLN A 360 -0.73 -2.69 13.67
N ILE A 361 -1.76 -2.59 12.82
CA ILE A 361 -2.43 -3.73 12.19
C ILE A 361 -1.42 -4.48 11.32
N PHE A 362 -0.72 -3.78 10.42
CA PHE A 362 0.32 -4.40 9.59
C PHE A 362 1.36 -5.16 10.42
N SER A 363 1.84 -4.56 11.51
CA SER A 363 2.84 -5.15 12.42
C SER A 363 2.29 -6.34 13.21
N ALA A 364 1.03 -6.29 13.62
CA ALA A 364 0.36 -7.41 14.27
C ALA A 364 0.26 -8.62 13.34
N TYR A 365 -0.18 -8.41 12.09
CA TYR A 365 -0.28 -9.48 11.08
C TYR A 365 1.07 -10.16 10.82
N ILE A 366 2.14 -9.38 10.59
CA ILE A 366 3.45 -9.96 10.31
C ILE A 366 4.08 -10.62 11.55
N SER A 367 3.89 -10.08 12.76
CA SER A 367 4.44 -10.70 13.97
C SER A 367 3.85 -12.09 14.23
N VAL A 368 2.52 -12.24 14.08
CA VAL A 368 1.83 -13.52 14.21
C VAL A 368 2.27 -14.46 13.08
N ALA A 369 2.38 -13.96 11.85
CA ALA A 369 2.85 -14.76 10.71
C ALA A 369 4.27 -15.32 10.93
N VAL A 370 5.21 -14.52 11.43
CA VAL A 370 6.59 -14.98 11.73
C VAL A 370 6.61 -16.07 12.80
N VAL A 371 5.76 -15.98 13.83
CA VAL A 371 5.66 -17.02 14.87
C VAL A 371 5.14 -18.34 14.30
N PHE A 372 4.10 -18.28 13.44
CA PHE A 372 3.61 -19.47 12.74
C PHE A 372 4.63 -20.02 11.76
N ASP A 373 5.37 -19.15 11.08
CA ASP A 373 6.40 -19.51 10.12
C ASP A 373 7.53 -20.29 10.82
N TYR A 374 8.12 -19.74 11.88
CA TYR A 374 9.09 -20.42 12.72
C TYR A 374 8.58 -21.79 13.21
N THR A 375 7.33 -21.85 13.68
CA THR A 375 6.71 -23.10 14.14
C THR A 375 6.61 -24.12 12.99
N TYR A 376 6.22 -23.69 11.79
CA TYR A 376 6.07 -24.60 10.67
C TYR A 376 7.43 -25.03 10.11
N GLN A 377 8.42 -24.17 10.11
CA GLN A 377 9.77 -24.56 9.71
C GLN A 377 10.41 -25.58 10.67
N ILE A 378 10.40 -25.32 11.98
CA ILE A 378 11.03 -26.23 12.95
C ILE A 378 10.32 -27.59 13.03
N PHE A 379 8.99 -27.61 12.93
CA PHE A 379 8.23 -28.85 13.11
C PHE A 379 7.78 -29.50 11.79
N LEU A 380 7.17 -28.74 10.88
CA LEU A 380 6.64 -29.28 9.63
C LEU A 380 7.77 -29.52 8.61
N TYR A 381 8.65 -28.54 8.40
CA TYR A 381 9.71 -28.67 7.40
C TYR A 381 10.76 -29.71 7.79
N SER A 382 11.18 -29.78 9.07
CA SER A 382 12.06 -30.86 9.53
C SER A 382 11.44 -32.26 9.38
N ALA A 383 10.12 -32.39 9.52
CA ALA A 383 9.42 -33.64 9.25
C ALA A 383 9.42 -34.01 7.75
N ILE A 384 9.32 -33.01 6.85
CA ILE A 384 9.43 -33.20 5.40
C ILE A 384 10.84 -33.64 5.02
N LEU A 385 11.87 -33.01 5.58
CA LEU A 385 13.27 -33.42 5.40
C LEU A 385 13.53 -34.84 5.91
N THR A 386 12.92 -35.24 7.01
CA THR A 386 13.01 -36.61 7.55
C THR A 386 12.46 -37.63 6.54
N PHE A 387 11.36 -37.32 5.86
CA PHE A 387 10.80 -38.18 4.81
C PHE A 387 11.71 -38.25 3.59
N GLY A 388 12.26 -37.11 3.17
CA GLY A 388 13.27 -37.03 2.14
C GLY A 388 14.52 -37.86 2.43
N ALA A 389 14.97 -37.86 3.70
CA ALA A 389 16.10 -38.64 4.17
C ALA A 389 15.82 -40.16 4.18
N HIS A 390 14.61 -40.57 4.56
CA HIS A 390 14.20 -41.98 4.45
C HIS A 390 14.15 -42.45 2.99
N ARG A 391 13.66 -41.61 2.07
CA ARG A 391 13.66 -41.89 0.64
C ARG A 391 15.09 -42.08 0.11
N GLU A 392 16.00 -41.18 0.46
CA GLU A 392 17.42 -41.26 0.10
C GLU A 392 18.06 -42.58 0.56
N LYS A 393 17.83 -42.98 1.82
CA LYS A 393 18.34 -44.25 2.37
C LYS A 393 17.79 -45.48 1.62
N ASN A 394 16.50 -45.51 1.31
CA ASN A 394 15.86 -46.62 0.60
C ASN A 394 16.34 -46.74 -0.85
N VAL A 395 16.55 -45.61 -1.55
CA VAL A 395 17.06 -45.59 -2.92
C VAL A 395 18.54 -46.00 -2.97
N CYS A 396 19.37 -45.58 -2.01
CA CYS A 396 20.74 -46.07 -1.88
C CYS A 396 20.81 -47.60 -1.68
N MET A 397 19.87 -48.17 -0.92
CA MET A 397 19.79 -49.61 -0.70
C MET A 397 19.46 -50.40 -1.98
N HIS A 398 18.63 -49.82 -2.87
CA HIS A 398 18.31 -50.42 -4.17
C HIS A 398 19.34 -50.13 -5.28
N SER A 399 19.99 -48.97 -5.24
CA SER A 399 20.95 -48.54 -6.29
C SER A 399 22.35 -49.15 -6.13
N PHE A 400 22.65 -49.81 -5.00
CA PHE A 400 23.91 -50.55 -4.82
C PHE A 400 24.11 -51.67 -5.87
N HIS A 401 23.06 -52.02 -6.63
CA HIS A 401 23.12 -52.97 -7.75
C HIS A 401 23.41 -52.36 -9.14
N ARG A 402 23.47 -51.03 -9.29
CA ARG A 402 23.72 -50.39 -10.58
C ARG A 402 24.84 -49.37 -10.47
N SER A 403 26.07 -49.85 -10.63
CA SER A 403 27.24 -49.00 -10.87
C SER A 403 26.97 -48.11 -12.09
N VAL A 404 26.96 -46.79 -11.89
CA VAL A 404 26.96 -45.82 -12.98
C VAL A 404 28.33 -45.17 -13.01
N LYS A 405 29.13 -45.58 -14.00
CA LYS A 405 30.32 -44.87 -14.46
C LYS A 405 29.89 -43.75 -15.41
N THR A 406 30.63 -42.64 -15.35
CA THR A 406 30.90 -41.65 -16.41
C THR A 406 29.97 -40.43 -16.55
N GLN A 407 30.29 -39.37 -15.77
CA GLN A 407 30.24 -37.97 -16.21
C GLN A 407 31.03 -37.10 -15.20
N SER A 408 32.37 -37.18 -15.24
CA SER A 408 33.26 -36.67 -14.19
C SER A 408 33.79 -35.24 -14.38
N ASP A 409 33.72 -34.63 -15.57
CA ASP A 409 34.69 -33.54 -15.85
C ASP A 409 34.15 -32.10 -15.70
N ILE A 410 32.84 -31.86 -15.81
CA ILE A 410 32.26 -30.49 -15.80
C ILE A 410 31.89 -30.00 -14.38
N SER A 411 31.55 -30.90 -13.45
CA SER A 411 31.18 -30.48 -12.09
C SER A 411 32.38 -30.31 -11.16
N GLY A 412 33.42 -31.14 -11.33
CA GLY A 412 34.64 -31.05 -10.53
C GLY A 412 35.36 -29.74 -10.80
N THR A 413 35.38 -29.30 -12.06
CA THR A 413 35.91 -27.99 -12.47
C THR A 413 35.12 -26.83 -11.87
N LEU A 414 33.80 -26.94 -11.71
CA LEU A 414 32.97 -25.86 -11.14
C LEU A 414 33.07 -25.78 -9.60
N GLU A 415 33.12 -26.92 -8.91
CA GLU A 415 33.40 -26.97 -7.47
C GLU A 415 34.82 -26.50 -7.14
N GLU A 416 35.81 -26.88 -7.96
CA GLU A 416 37.19 -26.42 -7.84
C GLU A 416 37.32 -24.92 -8.11
N LEU A 417 36.61 -24.38 -9.10
CA LEU A 417 36.51 -22.94 -9.33
C LEU A 417 35.86 -22.21 -8.15
N MET A 418 34.79 -22.75 -7.58
CA MET A 418 34.11 -22.15 -6.42
C MET A 418 35.00 -22.16 -5.18
N ASN A 419 35.70 -23.28 -4.91
CA ASN A 419 36.63 -23.38 -3.80
C ASN A 419 37.83 -22.44 -3.99
N ASN A 420 38.41 -22.38 -5.21
CA ASN A 420 39.48 -21.44 -5.53
C ASN A 420 39.03 -19.98 -5.37
N PHE A 421 37.78 -19.67 -5.72
CA PHE A 421 37.20 -18.35 -5.51
C PHE A 421 37.03 -18.03 -4.02
N VAL A 422 36.51 -18.98 -3.23
CA VAL A 422 36.37 -18.83 -1.78
C VAL A 422 37.73 -18.67 -1.11
N ASP A 423 38.73 -19.47 -1.49
CA ASP A 423 40.09 -19.37 -0.95
C ASP A 423 40.74 -18.03 -1.31
N LEU A 424 40.57 -17.57 -2.56
CA LEU A 424 41.00 -16.24 -2.99
C LEU A 424 40.29 -15.14 -2.17
N TRP A 425 38.97 -15.25 -2.00
CA TRP A 425 38.17 -14.31 -1.24
C TRP A 425 38.62 -14.24 0.22
N VAL A 426 38.84 -15.40 0.86
CA VAL A 426 39.31 -15.49 2.25
C VAL A 426 40.71 -14.88 2.38
N ASN A 427 41.63 -15.19 1.47
CA ASN A 427 42.98 -14.63 1.48
C ASN A 427 42.97 -13.10 1.32
N ILE A 428 42.12 -12.59 0.44
CA ILE A 428 41.94 -11.15 0.26
C ILE A 428 41.29 -10.53 1.51
N ALA A 429 40.21 -11.12 2.04
CA ALA A 429 39.46 -10.58 3.17
C ALA A 429 40.27 -10.58 4.48
N MET A 430 41.11 -11.59 4.69
CA MET A 430 41.96 -11.71 5.88
C MET A 430 43.24 -10.88 5.81
N SER A 431 43.59 -10.31 4.65
CA SER A 431 44.74 -9.42 4.51
C SER A 431 44.58 -8.15 5.35
N ASN A 432 45.64 -7.77 6.06
CA ASN A 432 45.66 -6.56 6.91
C ASN A 432 45.39 -5.28 6.09
N ILE A 433 45.83 -5.25 4.82
CA ILE A 433 45.59 -4.11 3.92
C ILE A 433 44.10 -4.00 3.62
N THR A 434 43.45 -5.12 3.27
CA THR A 434 42.01 -5.15 3.01
C THR A 434 41.22 -4.77 4.25
N ARG A 435 41.63 -5.20 5.43
CA ARG A 435 40.98 -4.80 6.70
C ARG A 435 41.02 -3.28 6.91
N ILE A 436 42.15 -2.64 6.65
CA ILE A 436 42.29 -1.18 6.74
C ILE A 436 41.42 -0.50 5.68
N ILE A 437 41.44 -0.99 4.43
CA ILE A 437 40.62 -0.44 3.34
C ILE A 437 39.13 -0.54 3.68
N VAL A 438 38.66 -1.71 4.11
CA VAL A 438 37.25 -1.92 4.49
C VAL A 438 36.88 -1.06 5.69
N ALA A 439 37.75 -0.92 6.70
CA ALA A 439 37.49 -0.02 7.82
C ALA A 439 37.36 1.44 7.37
N CYS A 440 38.29 1.94 6.54
CA CYS A 440 38.21 3.28 5.97
C CYS A 440 36.94 3.46 5.13
N PHE A 441 36.59 2.48 4.29
CA PHE A 441 35.38 2.49 3.48
C PHE A 441 34.12 2.53 4.36
N MET A 442 34.05 1.72 5.42
CA MET A 442 32.92 1.72 6.36
C MET A 442 32.80 3.05 7.11
N ILE A 443 33.92 3.68 7.48
CA ILE A 443 33.90 5.02 8.10
C ILE A 443 33.34 6.05 7.11
N VAL A 444 33.81 6.06 5.86
CA VAL A 444 33.30 6.97 4.82
C VAL A 444 31.82 6.70 4.55
N TYR A 445 31.42 5.42 4.44
CA TYR A 445 30.03 5.02 4.27
C TYR A 445 29.15 5.51 5.42
N CYS A 446 29.59 5.36 6.66
CA CYS A 446 28.87 5.86 7.84
C CYS A 446 28.74 7.39 7.82
N ILE A 447 29.79 8.12 7.44
CA ILE A 447 29.72 9.59 7.33
C ILE A 447 28.70 10.01 6.26
N VAL A 448 28.73 9.37 5.09
CA VAL A 448 27.79 9.64 4.00
C VAL A 448 26.36 9.26 4.41
N ALA A 449 26.17 8.13 5.08
CA ALA A 449 24.86 7.68 5.56
C ALA A 449 24.28 8.64 6.59
N VAL A 450 25.08 9.09 7.57
CA VAL A 450 24.66 10.10 8.55
C VAL A 450 24.31 11.41 7.84
N HIS A 451 25.12 11.86 6.89
CA HIS A 451 24.81 13.05 6.12
C HIS A 451 23.49 12.92 5.33
N GLY A 452 23.23 11.75 4.75
CA GLY A 452 21.98 11.44 4.06
C GLY A 452 20.77 11.44 5.00
N VAL A 453 20.89 10.84 6.19
CA VAL A 453 19.83 10.85 7.21
C VAL A 453 19.48 12.27 7.64
N MET A 454 20.49 13.14 7.80
CA MET A 454 20.28 14.55 8.16
C MET A 454 19.54 15.35 7.07
N GLN A 455 19.46 14.86 5.84
CA GLN A 455 18.77 15.51 4.72
C GLN A 455 17.38 14.93 4.44
N ILE A 456 16.91 13.95 5.21
CA ILE A 456 15.60 13.35 5.01
C ILE A 456 14.51 14.38 5.28
N LYS A 457 13.75 14.73 4.23
CA LYS A 457 12.54 15.55 4.34
C LYS A 457 11.40 14.68 4.84
N VAL A 458 10.91 14.97 6.04
CA VAL A 458 9.77 14.28 6.65
C VAL A 458 8.49 14.72 5.93
N GLY A 459 7.74 13.75 5.38
CA GLY A 459 6.47 14.01 4.71
C GLY A 459 6.03 12.87 3.81
N LEU A 460 4.85 12.30 4.12
CA LEU A 460 4.15 11.37 3.23
C LEU A 460 3.08 12.17 2.46
N THR A 461 3.33 12.41 1.18
CA THR A 461 2.32 13.01 0.30
C THR A 461 1.42 11.91 -0.26
N SER A 462 0.12 12.18 -0.37
CA SER A 462 -0.87 11.20 -0.90
C SER A 462 -0.53 10.74 -2.32
N GLU A 463 0.20 11.56 -3.09
CA GLU A 463 0.72 11.21 -4.42
C GLU A 463 1.53 9.91 -4.44
N LYS A 464 2.22 9.58 -3.35
CA LYS A 464 3.07 8.39 -3.24
C LYS A 464 2.27 7.11 -2.96
N LEU A 465 1.00 7.24 -2.55
CA LEU A 465 0.14 6.10 -2.24
C LEU A 465 -0.57 5.55 -3.48
N PHE A 466 -0.56 6.29 -4.58
CA PHE A 466 -1.22 5.89 -5.82
C PHE A 466 -0.25 5.30 -6.82
N SER A 467 -0.76 4.40 -7.67
CA SER A 467 -0.06 4.00 -8.89
C SER A 467 0.16 5.21 -9.82
N TYR A 468 1.24 5.18 -10.60
CA TYR A 468 1.59 6.27 -11.54
C TYR A 468 0.50 6.56 -12.57
N ASP A 469 -0.29 5.55 -12.92
CA ASP A 469 -1.40 5.67 -13.89
C ASP A 469 -2.70 6.17 -13.25
N SER A 470 -2.66 6.60 -11.99
CA SER A 470 -3.86 7.03 -11.27
C SER A 470 -4.47 8.29 -11.87
N PRO A 471 -5.77 8.30 -12.19
CA PRO A 471 -6.47 9.49 -12.68
C PRO A 471 -6.60 10.59 -11.62
N LEU A 472 -6.45 10.27 -10.33
CA LEU A 472 -6.46 11.24 -9.23
C LEU A 472 -5.12 11.96 -9.06
N LEU A 473 -4.02 11.38 -9.55
CA LEU A 473 -2.67 11.92 -9.35
C LEU A 473 -2.49 13.37 -9.85
N PRO A 474 -3.00 13.77 -11.03
CA PRO A 474 -2.92 15.15 -11.47
C PRO A 474 -3.62 16.13 -10.52
N PHE A 475 -4.77 15.73 -9.94
CA PHE A 475 -5.49 16.58 -9.00
C PHE A 475 -4.74 16.72 -7.68
N VAL A 476 -4.25 15.61 -7.10
CA VAL A 476 -3.54 15.65 -5.82
C VAL A 476 -2.27 16.50 -5.91
N LYS A 477 -1.60 16.52 -7.07
CA LYS A 477 -0.51 17.46 -7.35
C LYS A 477 -0.97 18.91 -7.31
N LEU A 478 -2.07 19.24 -7.98
CA LEU A 478 -2.65 20.59 -7.95
C LEU A 478 -3.06 21.00 -6.53
N GLN A 479 -3.61 20.06 -5.75
CA GLN A 479 -3.99 20.29 -4.37
C GLN A 479 -2.77 20.64 -3.50
N THR A 480 -1.68 19.89 -3.64
CA THR A 480 -0.44 20.09 -2.87
C THR A 480 0.33 21.34 -3.32
N GLU A 481 0.39 21.60 -4.63
CA GLU A 481 1.19 22.68 -5.19
C GLU A 481 0.51 24.05 -5.17
N ILE A 482 -0.83 24.08 -5.23
CA ILE A 482 -1.62 25.30 -5.40
C ILE A 482 -2.58 25.48 -4.22
N ILE A 483 -3.57 24.59 -4.07
CA ILE A 483 -4.70 24.77 -3.13
C ILE A 483 -4.18 24.94 -1.70
N PHE A 484 -3.39 23.99 -1.21
CA PHE A 484 -2.88 24.02 0.17
C PHE A 484 -1.86 25.14 0.41
N LYS A 485 -1.10 25.56 -0.62
CA LYS A 485 -0.14 26.68 -0.47
C LYS A 485 -0.83 28.03 -0.39
N GLU A 486 -1.94 28.21 -1.08
CA GLU A 486 -2.73 29.45 -1.05
C GLU A 486 -3.72 29.49 0.13
N GLY A 487 -3.69 28.47 1.01
CA GLY A 487 -4.52 28.40 2.22
C GLY A 487 -5.92 27.85 1.98
N GLY A 488 -6.17 27.22 0.82
CA GLY A 488 -7.39 26.46 0.58
C GLY A 488 -7.47 25.27 1.53
N GLN A 489 -8.63 25.10 2.16
CA GLN A 489 -8.93 24.00 3.08
C GLN A 489 -9.57 22.82 2.34
#